data_AF-A0A961EU30-F1
#
_entry.id   AF-A0A961EU30-F1
#
_cell.length_a   1.000
_cell.length_b   1.000
_cell.length_c   1.000
_cell.angle_alpha   90.00
_cell.angle_beta   90.00
_cell.angle_gamma   90.00
#
_symmetry.space_group_name_H-M   'P 1'
#
loop_
_entity.id
_entity.type
_entity.pdbx_description
1 polymer ?
#
loop_
_entity_poly.entity_id
_entity_poly.type
_entity_poly.pdbx_seq_one_letter_code
_entity_poly.pdbx_strand_id
1 'polypeptide(L)' 'MVIKTHSIMYGYKELQGRLEKHGGQPLLVVDELGAVTPLEFIKQGLSIKLASPQELAMLKAAGYNVRVREL' A
#
# COMPACT_ATOMS: atom_id res chain seq x y z
N MET A 1 -9.93 7.59 9.68
CA MET A 1 -11.01 6.96 8.89
C MET A 1 -10.35 5.92 8.00
N VAL A 2 -10.67 4.64 8.19
CA VAL A 2 -10.07 3.53 7.43
C VAL A 2 -10.73 3.49 6.05
N ILE A 3 -9.94 3.63 4.98
CA ILE A 3 -10.49 3.78 3.64
C ILE A 3 -10.77 2.41 2.99
N LYS A 4 -9.96 1.37 3.27
CA LYS A 4 -10.21 -0.07 2.98
C LYS A 4 -8.95 -0.92 3.26
N THR A 5 -9.09 -2.25 3.20
CA THR A 5 -8.04 -3.26 3.45
C THR A 5 -7.55 -3.91 2.13
N HIS A 6 -6.23 -4.06 1.95
CA HIS A 6 -5.54 -4.56 0.77
C HIS A 6 -4.65 -5.76 1.12
N SER A 7 -4.41 -6.68 0.19
CA SER A 7 -3.33 -7.67 0.34
C SER A 7 -2.00 -7.13 -0.18
N ILE A 8 -1.04 -6.95 0.73
CA ILE A 8 0.33 -6.52 0.49
C ILE A 8 1.24 -7.74 0.51
N MET A 9 2.03 -7.96 -0.52
CA MET A 9 3.08 -8.97 -0.53
C MET A 9 4.36 -8.40 0.10
N TYR A 10 4.89 -9.06 1.12
CA TYR A 10 6.21 -8.83 1.71
C TYR A 10 7.05 -10.10 1.58
N GLY A 11 7.94 -10.16 0.59
CA GLY A 11 8.64 -11.39 0.22
C GLY A 11 7.64 -12.47 -0.24
N TYR A 12 7.47 -13.52 0.56
CA TYR A 12 6.50 -14.61 0.33
C TYR A 12 5.24 -14.51 1.21
N LYS A 13 5.17 -13.51 2.10
CA LYS A 13 4.08 -13.34 3.06
C LYS A 13 3.04 -12.36 2.52
N GLU A 14 1.76 -12.72 2.68
CA GLU A 14 0.64 -11.79 2.46
C GLU A 14 0.31 -11.09 3.77
N LEU A 15 0.38 -9.76 3.75
CA LEU A 15 0.02 -8.85 4.82
C LEU A 15 -1.24 -8.08 4.42
N GLN A 16 -1.96 -7.56 5.40
CA GLN A 16 -3.07 -6.65 5.14
C GLN A 16 -2.61 -5.20 5.23
N GLY A 17 -2.93 -4.37 4.25
CA GLY A 17 -2.62 -2.94 4.22
C GLY A 17 -3.89 -2.11 4.25
N ARG A 18 -3.89 -0.99 4.95
CA ARG A 18 -5.00 -0.04 5.04
C ARG A 18 -4.53 1.33 4.60
N LEU A 19 -5.27 1.95 3.70
CA LEU A 19 -5.05 3.36 3.38
C LEU A 19 -5.74 4.22 4.43
N GLU A 20 -4.95 5.05 5.11
CA GLU A 20 -5.41 6.05 6.04
C GLU A 20 -5.08 7.45 5.52
N LYS A 21 -5.91 8.43 5.88
CA LYS A 21 -5.65 9.83 5.57
C LYS A 21 -5.16 10.52 6.84
N HIS A 22 -3.87 10.86 6.89
CA HIS A 22 -3.24 11.60 7.99
C HIS A 22 -2.86 12.99 7.50
N GLY A 23 -3.37 14.05 8.13
CA GLY A 23 -3.01 15.43 7.78
C GLY A 23 -3.33 15.87 6.34
N GLY A 24 -4.21 15.16 5.64
CA GLY A 24 -4.52 15.42 4.23
C GLY A 24 -3.77 14.54 3.22
N GLN A 25 -2.74 13.82 3.64
CA GLN A 25 -1.96 12.92 2.79
C GLN A 25 -2.40 11.46 2.97
N PRO A 26 -2.44 10.65 1.89
CA PRO A 26 -2.71 9.22 1.99
C PRO A 26 -1.47 8.49 2.51
N LEU A 27 -1.63 7.69 3.55
CA LEU A 27 -0.60 6.89 4.20
C LEU A 27 -1.03 5.42 4.16
N LEU A 28 -0.13 4.55 3.74
CA LEU A 28 -0.36 3.10 3.77
C LEU A 28 0.07 2.54 5.14
N VAL A 29 -0.86 1.93 5.86
CA VAL A 29 -0.61 1.24 7.12
C VAL A 29 -0.66 -0.25 6.86
N VAL A 30 0.45 -0.95 6.97
CA VAL A 30 0.50 -2.40 6.76
C VAL A 30 0.47 -3.10 8.12
N ASP A 31 -0.46 -4.03 8.30
CA ASP A 31 -0.54 -4.86 9.50
C ASP A 31 0.81 -5.56 9.71
N GLU A 32 1.23 -5.63 10.97
CA GLU A 32 2.56 -6.08 11.42
C GLU A 32 3.76 -5.14 11.13
N LEU A 33 3.64 -4.18 10.20
CA LEU A 33 4.70 -3.21 9.87
C LEU A 33 4.40 -1.78 10.34
N GLY A 34 3.13 -1.46 10.58
CA GLY A 34 2.68 -0.12 10.94
C GLY A 34 2.56 0.81 9.73
N ALA A 35 2.70 2.12 9.95
CA ALA A 35 2.67 3.11 8.88
C ALA A 35 3.93 2.98 8.02
N VAL A 36 3.74 2.79 6.71
CA VAL A 36 4.81 2.61 5.74
C VAL A 36 4.81 3.79 4.78
N THR A 37 5.90 4.56 4.76
CA THR A 37 6.09 5.63 3.79
C THR A 37 6.37 5.07 2.38
N PRO A 38 6.19 5.86 1.30
CA PRO A 38 6.51 5.39 -0.04
C PRO A 38 7.95 4.91 -0.21
N LEU A 39 8.90 5.54 0.50
CA LEU A 39 10.31 5.14 0.46
C LEU A 39 10.52 3.79 1.15
N GLU A 40 9.89 3.57 2.31
CA GLU A 40 9.95 2.29 3.01
C GLU A 40 9.28 1.18 2.20
N PHE A 41 8.17 1.49 1.54
CA PHE A 41 7.48 0.56 0.66
C PHE A 41 8.40 0.02 -0.44
N ILE A 42 9.19 0.91 -1.07
CA ILE A 42 10.19 0.54 -2.08
C ILE A 42 11.35 -0.21 -1.44
N LYS A 43 11.91 0.27 -0.32
CA LYS A 43 13.06 -0.37 0.36
C LYS A 43 12.75 -1.78 0.84
N GLN A 44 11.52 -2.01 1.31
CA GLN A 44 11.05 -3.31 1.78
C GLN A 44 10.60 -4.24 0.64
N GLY A 45 10.59 -3.75 -0.61
CA GLY A 45 10.17 -4.53 -1.77
C GLY A 45 8.68 -4.92 -1.74
N LEU A 46 7.85 -4.12 -1.07
CA LEU A 46 6.42 -4.39 -0.96
C LEU A 46 5.76 -4.30 -2.34
N SER A 47 4.77 -5.16 -2.57
CA SER A 47 3.97 -5.15 -3.80
C SER A 47 2.49 -5.29 -3.47
N ILE A 48 1.63 -4.57 -4.17
CA ILE A 48 0.18 -4.69 -3.97
C ILE A 48 -0.35 -5.73 -4.95
N LYS A 49 -1.00 -6.76 -4.41
CA LYS A 49 -1.45 -7.91 -5.19
C LYS A 49 -2.73 -7.58 -5.97
N LEU A 50 -3.67 -6.90 -5.33
CA LEU A 50 -4.96 -6.51 -5.92
C LEU A 50 -5.34 -5.12 -5.41
N ALA A 51 -5.53 -4.19 -6.35
CA ALA A 51 -6.08 -2.86 -6.12
C ALA A 51 -6.93 -2.46 -7.32
N SER A 52 -8.08 -1.85 -7.07
CA SER A 52 -8.91 -1.26 -8.12
C SER A 52 -8.20 -0.08 -8.80
N PRO A 53 -8.63 0.32 -10.02
CA PRO A 53 -8.01 1.44 -10.74
C PRO A 53 -8.00 2.77 -9.96
N GLN A 54 -9.06 3.03 -9.18
CA GLN A 54 -9.15 4.23 -8.33
C GLN A 54 -8.14 4.19 -7.18
N GLU A 55 -7.90 3.02 -6.59
CA GLU A 55 -6.93 2.84 -5.50
C GLU A 55 -5.49 2.97 -6.00
N LEU A 56 -5.21 2.39 -7.17
CA LEU A 56 -3.94 2.59 -7.87
C LEU A 56 -3.67 4.07 -8.13
N ALA A 57 -4.68 4.83 -8.53
CA ALA A 57 -4.55 6.27 -8.74
C ALA A 57 -4.24 7.00 -7.42
N MET A 58 -4.90 6.66 -6.31
CA MET A 58 -4.64 7.26 -4.99
C MET A 58 -3.24 6.94 -4.47
N LEU A 59 -2.80 5.68 -4.61
CA LEU A 59 -1.46 5.24 -4.18
C LEU A 59 -0.36 5.89 -5.03
N LYS A 60 -0.55 5.96 -6.35
CA LYS A 60 0.37 6.70 -7.22
C LYS A 60 0.41 8.19 -6.87
N ALA A 61 -0.74 8.81 -6.60
CA ALA A 61 -0.80 10.21 -6.16
C ALA A 61 -0.10 10.44 -4.81
N ALA A 62 -0.08 9.42 -3.94
CA ALA A 62 0.67 9.41 -2.68
C ALA A 62 2.15 9.02 -2.84
N GLY A 63 2.62 8.74 -4.06
CA GLY A 63 4.03 8.41 -4.34
C GLY A 63 4.39 6.93 -4.19
N TYR A 64 3.43 6.05 -3.89
CA TYR A 64 3.68 4.61 -3.82
C TYR A 64 3.81 4.04 -5.25
N ASN A 65 4.97 3.44 -5.54
CA ASN A 65 5.22 2.80 -6.82
C ASN A 65 4.60 1.41 -6.85
N VAL A 66 3.32 1.34 -7.25
CA VAL A 66 2.56 0.10 -7.27
C VAL A 66 2.80 -0.64 -8.58
N ARG A 67 3.47 -1.80 -8.51
CA ARG A 67 3.47 -2.78 -9.61
C ARG A 67 2.37 -3.78 -9.34
N VAL A 68 1.31 -3.75 -10.14
CA VAL A 68 0.34 -4.85 -10.20
C VAL A 68 1.07 -5.99 -10.87
N ARG A 69 1.34 -7.07 -10.14
CA ARG A 69 1.86 -8.30 -10.74
C ARG A 69 0.64 -9.07 -11.23
N GLU A 70 0.38 -9.01 -12.54
CA GLU A 70 -0.54 -9.96 -13.17
C GLU A 70 0.01 -11.37 -12.92
N LEU A 71 -0.81 -12.23 -12.31
CA LEU A 71 -0.53 -13.66 -12.13
C LEU A 71 -0.73 -14.39 -13.46
#